data_AF-A0A7K6SFA4-F1
#
_entry.id   AF-A0A7K6SFA4-F1
#
_cell.length_a   1.000
_cell.length_b   1.000
_cell.length_c   1.000
_cell.angle_alpha   90.00
_cell.angle_beta   90.00
_cell.angle_gamma   90.00
#
_symmetry.space_group_name_H-M   'P 1'
#
loop_
_entity.id
_entity.type
_entity.pdbx_description
1 polymer ?
#
loop_
_entity_poly.entity_id
_entity_poly.type
_entity_poly.pdbx_seq_one_letter_code
_entity_poly.pdbx_strand_id
1 'polypeptide(L)'
;VPRPMSQPPAPHGSQRRFGALSTAQLRALLQDEPRLQRAARLSRKFQSLQLEREICLASNCTLAMVNLSLRPRLEDGKASLAIKYQELREIREACWDKQQRLEVYLEKWSPQSALGQLQAKLDASEAESEAQIEQFLAQDLPLNSFLESFCQSRTHSHVCRTQLEKLQELLQKNQVVRDPAGPVGHPGALASPAPARLAP
;
A
#
# COMPACT_ATOMS: atom_id res chain seq x y z
N VAL A 1 24.30 -22.24 -16.31
CA VAL A 1 25.19 -23.28 -16.88
C VAL A 1 26.56 -22.67 -17.10
N PRO A 2 27.61 -23.00 -16.32
CA PRO A 2 28.95 -22.53 -16.62
C PRO A 2 29.60 -23.43 -17.67
N ARG A 3 30.18 -22.82 -18.71
CA ARG A 3 31.02 -23.50 -19.70
C ARG A 3 32.23 -24.14 -19.00
N PRO A 4 32.67 -25.35 -19.42
CA PRO A 4 33.92 -25.90 -18.92
C PRO A 4 35.07 -25.05 -19.47
N MET A 5 35.82 -24.42 -18.56
CA MET A 5 37.08 -23.76 -18.88
C MET A 5 38.04 -24.83 -19.39
N SER A 6 38.38 -24.78 -20.68
CA SER A 6 39.47 -25.58 -21.26
C SER A 6 40.74 -25.30 -20.47
N GLN A 7 41.33 -26.35 -19.88
CA GLN A 7 42.62 -26.26 -19.21
C GLN A 7 43.69 -25.71 -20.18
N PRO A 8 44.41 -24.64 -19.84
CA PRO A 8 45.57 -24.24 -20.62
C PRO A 8 46.70 -25.28 -20.44
N PRO A 9 47.48 -25.57 -21.49
CA PRO A 9 48.54 -26.58 -21.44
C PRO A 9 49.58 -26.21 -20.37
N ALA A 10 50.00 -27.21 -19.60
CA ALA A 10 50.91 -27.04 -18.47
C ALA A 10 52.23 -26.38 -18.94
N PRO A 11 52.65 -25.26 -18.33
CA PRO A 11 53.95 -24.68 -18.66
C PRO A 11 55.06 -25.58 -18.11
N HIS A 12 55.71 -26.33 -19.01
CA HIS A 12 56.96 -27.06 -18.77
C HIS A 12 58.11 -26.08 -18.50
N GLY A 13 58.14 -25.47 -17.31
CA GLY A 13 59.13 -24.43 -16.97
C GLY A 13 59.92 -24.64 -15.69
N SER A 14 59.44 -25.49 -14.76
CA SER A 14 60.08 -25.60 -13.43
C SER A 14 61.00 -26.81 -13.30
N GLN A 15 60.85 -27.82 -14.16
CA GLN A 15 61.52 -29.12 -14.01
C GLN A 15 63.01 -29.08 -14.37
N ARG A 16 63.48 -28.01 -15.04
CA ARG A 16 64.87 -27.86 -15.47
C ARG A 16 65.83 -27.26 -14.45
N ARG A 17 65.36 -26.77 -13.28
CA ARG A 17 66.24 -26.10 -12.29
C ARG A 17 66.80 -27.03 -11.21
N PHE A 18 66.06 -28.04 -10.77
CA PHE A 18 66.53 -29.00 -9.76
C PHE A 18 67.21 -30.23 -10.36
N GLY A 19 66.96 -30.53 -11.64
CA GLY A 19 67.59 -31.65 -12.35
C GLY A 19 69.09 -31.48 -12.64
N ALA A 20 69.63 -30.27 -12.45
CA ALA A 20 71.06 -29.97 -12.62
C ALA A 20 71.87 -30.05 -11.31
N LEU A 21 71.24 -30.36 -10.18
CA LEU A 21 71.89 -30.43 -8.87
C LEU A 21 72.30 -31.87 -8.54
N SER A 22 73.46 -32.04 -7.91
CA SER A 22 73.90 -33.34 -7.39
C SER A 22 73.06 -33.80 -6.19
N THR A 23 73.10 -35.10 -5.88
CA THR A 23 72.37 -35.68 -4.74
C THR A 23 72.76 -35.06 -3.40
N ALA A 24 74.02 -34.71 -3.20
CA ALA A 24 74.50 -34.01 -2.00
C ALA A 24 73.92 -32.58 -1.91
N GLN A 25 73.86 -31.85 -3.02
CA GLN A 25 73.29 -30.50 -3.08
C GLN A 25 71.77 -30.50 -2.87
N LEU A 26 71.06 -31.50 -3.39
CA LEU A 26 69.63 -31.68 -3.15
C LEU A 26 69.34 -31.98 -1.67
N ARG A 27 70.14 -32.84 -1.01
CA ARG A 27 70.01 -33.11 0.43
C ARG A 27 70.30 -31.87 1.28
N ALA A 28 71.34 -31.10 0.93
CA ALA A 28 71.64 -29.84 1.60
C ALA A 28 70.51 -28.80 1.41
N LEU A 29 69.89 -28.75 0.23
CA LEU A 29 68.75 -27.88 -0.03
C LEU A 29 67.49 -28.31 0.73
N LEU A 30 67.24 -29.62 0.87
CA LEU A 30 66.14 -30.16 1.66
C LEU A 30 66.29 -29.83 3.16
N GLN A 31 67.51 -29.67 3.65
CA GLN A 31 67.79 -29.27 5.03
C GLN A 31 67.78 -27.74 5.24
N ASP A 32 67.75 -26.96 4.15
CA ASP A 32 67.71 -25.49 4.17
C ASP A 32 66.32 -24.98 3.75
N GLU A 33 65.40 -25.02 4.70
CA GLU A 33 64.02 -24.53 4.56
C GLU A 33 63.92 -23.10 4.00
N PRO A 34 64.69 -22.08 4.47
CA PRO A 34 64.59 -20.74 3.90
C PRO A 34 65.09 -20.67 2.46
N ARG A 35 66.03 -21.52 2.02
CA ARG A 35 66.38 -21.63 0.59
C ARG A 35 65.25 -22.29 -0.21
N LEU A 36 64.60 -23.31 0.32
CA LEU A 36 63.47 -23.98 -0.33
C LEU A 36 62.28 -23.02 -0.50
N GLN A 37 61.93 -22.25 0.53
CA GLN A 37 60.87 -21.24 0.48
C GLN A 37 61.18 -20.14 -0.54
N ARG A 38 62.42 -19.69 -0.62
CA ARG A 38 62.86 -18.74 -1.67
C ARG A 38 62.70 -19.35 -3.06
N ALA A 39 63.11 -20.60 -3.27
CA ALA A 39 62.95 -21.28 -4.55
C ALA A 39 61.46 -21.48 -4.92
N ALA A 40 60.60 -21.78 -3.95
CA ALA A 40 59.16 -21.89 -4.12
C ALA A 40 58.53 -20.54 -4.50
N ARG A 41 58.91 -19.44 -3.82
CA ARG A 41 58.43 -18.08 -4.14
C ARG A 41 58.87 -17.61 -5.53
N LEU A 42 60.05 -18.05 -5.97
CA LEU A 42 60.57 -17.77 -7.31
C LEU A 42 60.01 -18.72 -8.39
N SER A 43 59.17 -19.69 -8.01
CA SER A 43 58.56 -20.59 -8.98
C SER A 43 57.50 -19.85 -9.80
N ARG A 44 57.44 -20.16 -11.10
CA ARG A 44 56.45 -19.55 -12.02
C ARG A 44 55.01 -19.75 -11.53
N LYS A 45 54.70 -20.90 -10.94
CA LYS A 45 53.37 -21.21 -10.39
C LYS A 45 53.03 -20.31 -9.18
N PHE A 46 53.99 -20.07 -8.29
CA PHE A 46 53.76 -19.17 -7.16
C PHE A 46 53.59 -17.73 -7.64
N GLN A 47 54.45 -17.28 -8.57
CA GLN A 47 54.36 -15.93 -9.13
C GLN A 47 53.05 -15.69 -9.90
N SER A 48 52.55 -16.67 -10.66
CA SER A 48 51.27 -16.53 -11.36
C SER A 48 50.10 -16.40 -10.37
N LEU A 49 50.08 -17.21 -9.31
CA LEU A 49 49.06 -17.10 -8.27
C LEU A 49 49.15 -15.78 -7.49
N GLN A 50 50.35 -15.24 -7.26
CA GLN A 50 50.49 -13.91 -6.65
C GLN A 50 49.93 -12.82 -7.56
N LEU A 51 50.22 -12.87 -8.86
CA LEU A 51 49.67 -11.91 -9.82
C LEU A 51 48.14 -12.00 -9.90
N GLU A 52 47.58 -13.21 -9.97
CA GLU A 52 46.13 -13.42 -9.94
C GLU A 52 45.49 -12.86 -8.66
N ARG A 53 46.14 -13.06 -7.52
CA ARG A 53 45.72 -12.49 -6.23
C ARG A 53 45.74 -10.95 -6.28
N GLU A 54 46.82 -10.34 -6.77
CA GLU A 54 46.93 -8.89 -6.88
C GLU A 54 45.87 -8.29 -7.80
N ILE A 55 45.61 -8.93 -8.95
CA ILE A 55 44.54 -8.53 -9.88
C ILE A 55 43.17 -8.61 -9.19
N CYS A 56 42.89 -9.71 -8.48
CA CYS A 56 41.64 -9.89 -7.76
C CYS A 56 41.47 -8.85 -6.64
N LEU A 57 42.53 -8.59 -5.87
CA LEU A 57 42.53 -7.57 -4.82
C LEU A 57 42.31 -6.17 -5.38
N ALA A 58 43.00 -5.81 -6.48
CA ALA A 58 42.80 -4.53 -7.15
C ALA A 58 41.36 -4.37 -7.62
N SER A 59 40.78 -5.40 -8.26
CA SER A 59 39.38 -5.43 -8.68
C SER A 59 38.39 -5.31 -7.52
N ASN A 60 38.64 -6.03 -6.41
CA ASN A 60 37.80 -5.94 -5.23
C ASN A 60 37.86 -4.53 -4.59
N CYS A 61 39.06 -3.93 -4.51
CA CYS A 61 39.25 -2.58 -4.01
C CYS A 61 38.51 -1.55 -4.87
N THR A 62 38.60 -1.62 -6.20
CA THR A 62 37.87 -0.69 -7.08
C THR A 62 36.36 -0.83 -6.91
N LEU A 63 35.83 -2.05 -6.86
CA LEU A 63 34.41 -2.29 -6.59
C LEU A 63 33.99 -1.79 -5.22
N ALA A 64 34.80 -2.01 -4.18
CA ALA A 64 34.52 -1.52 -2.83
C ALA A 64 34.46 0.02 -2.79
N MET A 65 35.40 0.70 -3.46
CA MET A 65 35.38 2.16 -3.57
C MET A 65 34.13 2.67 -4.29
N VAL A 66 33.74 2.04 -5.40
CA VAL A 66 32.52 2.41 -6.13
C VAL A 66 31.29 2.17 -5.25
N ASN A 67 31.19 1.02 -4.58
CA ASN A 67 30.07 0.74 -3.67
C ASN A 67 29.98 1.76 -2.53
N LEU A 68 31.11 2.14 -1.93
CA LEU A 68 31.17 3.18 -0.90
C LEU A 68 30.75 4.54 -1.44
N SER A 69 31.13 4.90 -2.68
CA SER A 69 30.71 6.15 -3.31
C SER A 69 29.21 6.20 -3.64
N LEU A 70 28.59 5.05 -3.92
CA LEU A 70 27.17 4.97 -4.25
C LEU A 70 26.26 4.90 -3.02
N ARG A 71 26.80 4.44 -1.90
CA ARG A 71 26.09 4.31 -0.61
C ARG A 71 25.33 5.57 -0.19
N PRO A 72 25.92 6.79 -0.13
CA PRO A 72 25.19 7.97 0.30
C PRO A 72 23.98 8.26 -0.59
N ARG A 73 24.13 8.18 -1.91
CA ARG A 73 23.03 8.39 -2.86
C ARG A 73 21.90 7.37 -2.69
N LEU A 74 22.22 6.12 -2.35
CA LEU A 74 21.21 5.09 -2.07
C LEU A 74 20.49 5.35 -0.74
N GLU A 75 21.23 5.77 0.29
CA GLU A 75 20.68 6.12 1.60
C GLU A 75 19.76 7.36 1.49
N ASP A 76 20.19 8.41 0.79
CA ASP A 76 19.40 9.60 0.50
C ASP A 76 18.13 9.27 -0.30
N GLY A 77 18.27 8.40 -1.31
CA GLY A 77 17.14 7.92 -2.11
C GLY A 77 16.12 7.14 -1.28
N LYS A 78 16.58 6.26 -0.37
CA LYS A 78 15.72 5.54 0.58
C LYS A 78 15.01 6.48 1.54
N ALA A 79 15.72 7.47 2.09
CA ALA A 79 15.14 8.45 2.99
C ALA A 79 14.08 9.30 2.29
N SER A 80 14.38 9.81 1.09
CA SER A 80 13.46 10.58 0.26
C SER A 80 12.20 9.78 -0.09
N LEU A 81 12.36 8.51 -0.44
CA LEU A 81 11.25 7.61 -0.72
C LEU A 81 10.39 7.36 0.52
N ALA A 82 11.00 7.16 1.68
CA ALA A 82 10.28 6.99 2.94
C ALA A 82 9.43 8.23 3.29
N ILE A 83 9.97 9.44 3.07
CA ILE A 83 9.23 10.70 3.23
C ILE A 83 8.01 10.72 2.30
N LYS A 84 8.19 10.39 1.02
CA LYS A 84 7.08 10.36 0.05
C LYS A 84 5.99 9.34 0.41
N TYR A 85 6.36 8.18 0.91
CA TYR A 85 5.38 7.20 1.40
C TYR A 85 4.64 7.69 2.64
N GLN A 86 5.30 8.44 3.51
CA GLN A 86 4.68 9.04 4.69
C GLN A 86 3.69 10.14 4.29
N GLU A 87 4.08 11.07 3.39
CA GLU A 87 3.18 12.08 2.83
C GLU A 87 1.94 11.44 2.16
N LEU A 88 2.14 10.38 1.37
CA LEU A 88 1.05 9.66 0.73
C LEU A 88 0.08 9.05 1.76
N ARG A 89 0.61 8.47 2.84
CA ARG A 89 -0.19 7.91 3.92
C ARG A 89 -1.06 8.99 4.57
N GLU A 90 -0.46 10.12 4.92
CA GLU A 90 -1.17 11.25 5.53
C GLU A 90 -2.29 11.79 4.62
N ILE A 91 -2.00 11.96 3.33
CA ILE A 91 -3.01 12.41 2.36
C ILE A 91 -4.13 11.38 2.24
N ARG A 92 -3.80 10.09 2.19
CA ARG A 92 -4.80 9.01 2.10
C ARG A 92 -5.70 8.99 3.34
N GLU A 93 -5.13 9.10 4.54
CA GLU A 93 -5.88 9.16 5.79
C GLU A 93 -6.78 10.40 5.82
N ALA A 94 -6.25 11.57 5.48
CA ALA A 94 -7.05 12.80 5.40
C ALA A 94 -8.19 12.73 4.37
N CYS A 95 -7.96 12.07 3.23
CA CYS A 95 -9.00 11.83 2.22
C CYS A 95 -10.05 10.85 2.74
N TRP A 96 -9.64 9.78 3.41
CA TRP A 96 -10.54 8.81 4.01
C TRP A 96 -11.44 9.48 5.05
N ASP A 97 -10.88 10.28 5.95
CA ASP A 97 -11.64 11.01 6.97
C ASP A 97 -12.66 11.99 6.35
N LYS A 98 -12.25 12.71 5.29
CA LYS A 98 -13.17 13.58 4.55
C LYS A 98 -14.29 12.80 3.89
N GLN A 99 -13.98 11.65 3.30
CA GLN A 99 -14.97 10.79 2.66
C GLN A 99 -15.97 10.25 3.68
N GLN A 100 -15.50 9.73 4.83
CA GLN A 100 -16.39 9.25 5.90
C GLN A 100 -17.31 10.36 6.42
N ARG A 101 -16.79 11.58 6.62
CA ARG A 101 -17.61 12.73 7.01
C ARG A 101 -18.65 13.07 5.94
N LEU A 102 -18.27 13.06 4.66
CA LEU A 102 -19.19 13.31 3.55
C LEU A 102 -20.28 12.24 3.48
N GLU A 103 -19.95 10.96 3.65
CA GLU A 103 -20.93 9.86 3.66
C GLU A 103 -21.99 10.08 4.74
N VAL A 104 -21.58 10.43 5.97
CA VAL A 104 -22.53 10.76 7.06
C VAL A 104 -23.40 11.98 6.72
N TYR A 105 -22.83 13.03 6.14
CA TYR A 105 -23.61 14.21 5.73
C TYR A 105 -24.61 13.85 4.61
N LEU A 106 -24.17 13.08 3.61
CA LEU A 106 -25.02 12.66 2.49
C LEU A 106 -26.15 11.75 2.96
N GLU A 107 -25.89 10.86 3.91
CA GLU A 107 -26.93 10.02 4.51
C GLU A 107 -27.95 10.86 5.27
N LYS A 108 -27.49 11.78 6.14
CA LYS A 108 -28.35 12.66 6.95
C LYS A 108 -29.24 13.57 6.10
N TRP A 109 -28.70 14.08 4.98
CA TRP A 109 -29.40 14.98 4.08
C TRP A 109 -29.92 14.29 2.82
N SER A 110 -29.98 12.96 2.84
CA SER A 110 -30.55 12.18 1.74
C SER A 110 -32.06 12.40 1.63
N PRO A 111 -32.63 12.30 0.42
CA PRO A 111 -34.08 12.31 0.26
C PRO A 111 -34.79 11.19 1.05
N GLN A 112 -34.14 10.04 1.21
CA GLN A 112 -34.62 8.94 2.04
C GLN A 112 -34.68 9.33 3.53
N SER A 113 -33.66 10.01 4.05
CA SER A 113 -33.70 10.53 5.42
C SER A 113 -34.81 11.58 5.60
N ALA A 114 -35.00 12.46 4.61
CA ALA A 114 -36.09 13.44 4.62
C ALA A 114 -37.48 12.76 4.61
N LEU A 115 -37.67 11.70 3.83
CA LEU A 115 -38.88 10.89 3.85
C LEU A 115 -39.14 10.28 5.23
N GLY A 116 -38.13 9.65 5.83
CA GLY A 116 -38.25 9.06 7.16
C GLY A 116 -38.60 10.10 8.23
N GLN A 117 -38.00 11.29 8.17
CA GLN A 117 -38.31 12.39 9.08
C GLN A 117 -39.73 12.92 8.89
N LEU A 118 -40.22 13.04 7.65
CA LEU A 118 -41.60 13.45 7.37
C LEU A 118 -42.61 12.40 7.84
N GLN A 119 -42.33 11.11 7.65
CA GLN A 119 -43.17 10.02 8.13
C GLN A 119 -43.27 10.06 9.66
N ALA A 120 -42.13 10.16 10.37
CA ALA A 120 -42.14 10.23 11.83
C ALA A 120 -42.91 11.45 12.36
N LYS A 121 -42.82 12.61 11.69
CA LYS A 121 -43.61 13.81 12.03
C LYS A 121 -45.11 13.62 11.77
N LEU A 122 -45.47 12.96 10.68
CA LEU A 122 -46.85 12.60 10.37
C LEU A 122 -47.41 11.71 11.49
N ASP A 123 -46.75 10.58 11.76
CA ASP A 123 -47.15 9.61 12.77
C ASP A 123 -47.30 10.27 14.15
N ALA A 124 -46.36 11.15 14.53
CA ALA A 124 -46.43 11.89 15.78
C ALA A 124 -47.64 12.83 15.87
N SER A 125 -47.94 13.59 14.80
CA SER A 125 -49.11 14.48 14.77
C SER A 125 -50.44 13.74 14.71
N GLU A 126 -50.46 12.54 14.11
CA GLU A 126 -51.65 11.69 14.11
C GLU A 126 -51.91 11.11 15.51
N ALA A 127 -50.88 10.57 16.15
CA ALA A 127 -50.96 10.10 17.53
C ALA A 127 -51.37 11.22 18.51
N GLU A 128 -50.86 12.44 18.32
CA GLU A 128 -51.29 13.61 19.11
C GLU A 128 -52.78 13.91 18.90
N SER A 129 -53.25 13.88 17.64
CA SER A 129 -54.66 14.13 17.34
C SER A 129 -55.59 13.05 17.92
N GLU A 130 -55.14 11.79 17.94
CA GLU A 130 -55.86 10.68 18.57
C GLU A 130 -55.92 10.85 20.08
N ALA A 131 -54.79 11.17 20.73
CA ALA A 131 -54.74 11.44 22.16
C ALA A 131 -55.65 12.61 22.57
N GLN A 132 -55.72 13.67 21.76
CA GLN A 132 -56.63 14.79 21.98
C GLN A 132 -58.11 14.38 21.89
N ILE A 133 -58.47 13.49 20.96
CA ILE A 133 -59.82 12.92 20.86
C ILE A 133 -60.13 12.10 22.12
N GLU A 134 -59.21 11.22 22.54
CA GLU A 134 -59.39 10.38 23.73
C GLU A 134 -59.60 11.23 25.00
N GLN A 135 -58.78 12.26 25.21
CA GLN A 135 -58.91 13.19 26.34
C GLN A 135 -60.23 13.97 26.30
N PHE A 136 -60.66 14.43 25.13
CA PHE A 136 -61.94 15.12 24.98
C PHE A 136 -63.13 14.20 25.30
N LEU A 137 -63.10 12.95 24.82
CA LEU A 137 -64.15 11.96 25.11
C LEU A 137 -64.17 11.55 26.59
N ALA A 138 -63.02 11.55 27.26
CA ALA A 138 -62.89 11.35 28.71
C ALA A 138 -63.36 12.56 29.53
N GLN A 139 -63.70 13.69 28.88
CA GLN A 139 -64.05 14.97 29.51
C GLN A 139 -62.87 15.64 30.25
N ASP A 140 -61.63 15.22 29.98
CA ASP A 140 -60.41 15.76 30.57
C ASP A 140 -59.92 17.03 29.82
N LEU A 141 -60.48 17.31 28.65
CA LEU A 141 -60.12 18.45 27.80
C LEU A 141 -61.37 19.29 27.45
N PRO A 142 -61.44 20.59 27.79
CA PRO A 142 -62.60 21.41 27.47
C PRO A 142 -62.72 21.69 25.96
N LEU A 143 -63.95 21.88 25.48
CA LEU A 143 -64.28 22.00 24.05
C LEU A 143 -63.42 23.03 23.31
N ASN A 144 -63.26 24.23 23.84
CA ASN A 144 -62.51 25.30 23.15
C ASN A 144 -61.02 24.94 23.00
N SER A 145 -60.42 24.35 24.03
CA SER A 145 -59.02 23.91 24.00
C SER A 145 -58.84 22.72 23.05
N PHE A 146 -59.77 21.76 23.07
CA PHE A 146 -59.79 20.66 22.11
C PHE A 146 -59.85 21.15 20.67
N LEU A 147 -60.79 22.04 20.34
CA LEU A 147 -60.94 22.54 18.98
C LEU A 147 -59.67 23.24 18.49
N GLU A 148 -59.06 24.06 19.34
CA GLU A 148 -57.81 24.75 19.00
C GLU A 148 -56.66 23.76 18.76
N SER A 149 -56.38 22.87 19.73
CA SER A 149 -55.24 21.95 19.64
C SER A 149 -55.43 20.86 18.57
N PHE A 150 -56.66 20.36 18.40
CA PHE A 150 -57.01 19.36 17.40
C PHE A 150 -56.97 19.92 15.98
N CYS A 151 -57.49 21.13 15.76
CA CYS A 151 -57.34 21.77 14.46
C CYS A 151 -55.85 21.98 14.12
N GLN A 152 -55.01 22.34 15.09
CA GLN A 152 -53.57 22.50 14.88
C GLN A 152 -52.87 21.17 14.53
N SER A 153 -53.07 20.10 15.33
CA SER A 153 -52.45 18.78 15.09
C SER A 153 -52.91 18.16 13.78
N ARG A 154 -54.21 18.25 13.45
CA ARG A 154 -54.76 17.81 12.16
C ARG A 154 -54.21 18.60 10.99
N THR A 155 -54.08 19.92 11.12
CA THR A 155 -53.46 20.75 10.07
C THR A 155 -52.03 20.29 9.81
N HIS A 156 -51.25 20.05 10.86
CA HIS A 156 -49.88 19.56 10.74
C HIS A 156 -49.81 18.18 10.08
N SER A 157 -50.67 17.23 10.48
CA SER A 157 -50.78 15.90 9.86
C SER A 157 -51.09 16.00 8.35
N HIS A 158 -52.06 16.83 7.96
CA HIS A 158 -52.40 17.02 6.56
C HIS A 158 -51.23 17.63 5.76
N VAL A 159 -50.56 18.64 6.30
CA VAL A 159 -49.38 19.25 5.67
C VAL A 159 -48.25 18.22 5.50
N CYS A 160 -47.92 17.45 6.55
CA CYS A 160 -46.87 16.43 6.47
C CYS A 160 -47.22 15.32 5.47
N ARG A 161 -48.48 14.86 5.44
CA ARG A 161 -48.97 13.87 4.47
C ARG A 161 -48.79 14.36 3.04
N THR A 162 -49.23 15.58 2.74
CA THR A 162 -49.05 16.17 1.40
C THR A 162 -47.57 16.34 1.05
N GLN A 163 -46.73 16.80 1.99
CA GLN A 163 -45.28 16.92 1.77
C GLN A 163 -44.64 15.57 1.45
N LEU A 164 -45.04 14.51 2.17
CA LEU A 164 -44.55 13.16 1.98
C LEU A 164 -44.93 12.61 0.60
N GLU A 165 -46.20 12.72 0.21
CA GLU A 165 -46.69 12.34 -1.13
C GLU A 165 -45.92 13.08 -2.24
N LYS A 166 -45.72 14.40 -2.11
CA LYS A 166 -44.99 15.19 -3.10
C LYS A 166 -43.52 14.84 -3.18
N LEU A 167 -42.87 14.56 -2.06
CA LEU A 167 -41.48 14.10 -2.07
C LEU A 167 -41.35 12.72 -2.72
N GLN A 168 -42.27 11.79 -2.44
CA GLN A 168 -42.32 10.48 -3.09
C GLN A 168 -42.53 10.59 -4.61
N GLU A 169 -43.46 11.42 -5.06
CA GLU A 169 -43.70 11.69 -6.48
C GLU A 169 -42.44 12.22 -7.18
N LEU A 170 -41.73 13.17 -6.56
CA LEU A 170 -40.49 13.73 -7.10
C LEU A 170 -39.39 12.68 -7.21
N LEU A 171 -39.27 11.79 -6.24
CA LEU A 171 -38.27 10.72 -6.25
C LEU A 171 -38.57 9.66 -7.31
N GLN A 172 -39.83 9.27 -7.46
CA GLN A 172 -40.26 8.35 -8.53
C GLN A 172 -40.00 8.93 -9.92
N LYS A 173 -40.34 10.21 -10.15
CA LYS A 173 -40.07 10.91 -11.42
C LYS A 173 -38.59 10.95 -11.76
N ASN A 174 -37.74 11.26 -10.78
CA ASN A 174 -36.28 11.27 -10.97
C ASN A 174 -35.72 9.88 -11.28
N GLN A 175 -36.30 8.81 -10.73
CA GLN A 175 -35.88 7.45 -11.04
C GLN A 175 -36.25 7.06 -12.48
N VAL A 176 -37.45 7.42 -12.93
CA VAL A 176 -37.91 7.19 -14.32
C VAL A 176 -37.09 7.97 -15.35
N VAL A 177 -36.60 9.18 -15.01
CA VAL A 177 -35.70 9.97 -15.88
C VAL A 177 -34.29 9.39 -15.96
N ARG A 178 -33.86 8.62 -14.96
CA ARG A 178 -32.53 7.97 -14.94
C ARG A 178 -32.50 6.65 -15.72
N ASP A 179 -33.66 6.02 -15.92
CA ASP A 179 -33.81 4.74 -16.63
C ASP A 179 -34.45 4.84 -18.03
N PRO A 180 -33.92 5.66 -18.97
CA PRO A 180 -34.05 5.36 -20.40
C PRO A 180 -32.67 4.97 -20.99
N ALA A 181 -32.55 3.66 -21.29
CA ALA A 181 -31.59 2.99 -22.18
C ALA A 181 -30.20 2.50 -21.64
N GLY A 182 -30.08 1.18 -21.49
CA GLY A 182 -28.95 0.36 -22.02
C GLY A 182 -27.61 0.31 -21.26
N PRO A 183 -26.83 -0.77 -21.40
CA PRO A 183 -25.74 -1.13 -20.49
C PRO A 183 -24.49 -0.27 -20.73
N VAL A 184 -24.23 0.68 -19.83
CA VAL A 184 -22.96 1.42 -19.82
C VAL A 184 -21.97 0.66 -18.95
N GLY A 185 -21.05 -0.03 -19.63
CA GLY A 185 -19.92 -0.72 -19.02
C GLY A 185 -19.19 0.19 -18.04
N HIS A 186 -18.89 -0.36 -16.87
CA HIS A 186 -18.13 0.31 -15.82
C HIS A 186 -16.69 0.58 -16.29
N PRO A 187 -16.22 1.84 -16.38
CA PRO A 187 -14.80 2.13 -16.37
C PRO A 187 -14.46 2.63 -14.96
N GLY A 188 -14.16 1.72 -14.03
CA GLY A 188 -13.93 2.17 -12.67
C GLY A 188 -13.63 1.12 -11.60
N ALA A 189 -13.24 -0.10 -11.97
CA ALA A 189 -12.52 -0.96 -11.03
C ALA A 189 -11.03 -0.78 -11.32
N LEU A 190 -10.44 0.28 -10.80
CA LEU A 190 -8.99 0.37 -10.66
C LEU A 190 -8.59 -0.79 -9.75
N ALA A 191 -8.11 -1.85 -10.37
CA ALA A 191 -7.53 -2.99 -9.69
C ALA A 191 -6.48 -2.46 -8.71
N SER A 192 -6.74 -2.64 -7.43
CA SER A 192 -5.76 -2.38 -6.37
C SER A 192 -4.51 -3.19 -6.72
N PRO A 193 -3.31 -2.58 -6.87
CA PRO A 193 -2.11 -3.36 -7.12
C PRO A 193 -1.87 -4.22 -5.89
N ALA A 194 -1.94 -5.54 -6.08
CA ALA A 194 -1.66 -6.51 -5.03
C ALA A 194 -0.30 -6.21 -4.38
N PRO A 195 -0.17 -6.34 -3.05
CA PRO A 195 1.11 -6.15 -2.40
C PRO A 195 2.06 -7.25 -2.91
N ALA A 196 3.12 -6.83 -3.60
CA ALA A 196 4.19 -7.73 -3.98
C ALA A 196 4.79 -8.33 -2.70
N ARG A 197 4.41 -9.58 -2.42
CA ARG A 197 5.08 -10.40 -1.41
C ARG A 197 6.50 -10.64 -1.91
N LEU A 198 7.44 -9.85 -1.40
CA LEU A 198 8.85 -10.22 -1.38
C LEU A 198 8.97 -11.38 -0.39
N ALA A 199 9.10 -12.59 -0.94
CA ALA A 199 9.49 -13.78 -0.20
C ALA A 199 11.01 -13.72 0.12
N PRO A 200 11.45 -14.37 1.21
CA PRO A 200 12.77 -14.17 1.82
C PRO A 200 13.95 -14.67 0.98
#